data_AF-A0A8I0FCH0-F1
#
_entry.id   AF-A0A8I0FCH0-F1
#
_cell.length_a   1.000
_cell.length_b   1.000
_cell.length_c   1.000
_cell.angle_alpha   90.00
_cell.angle_beta   90.00
_cell.angle_gamma   90.00
#
_symmetry.space_group_name_H-M   'P 1'
#
loop_
_entity.id
_entity.type
_entity.pdbx_description
1 polymer ?
#
loop_
_entity_poly.entity_id
_entity_poly.type
_entity_poly.pdbx_seq_one_letter_code
_entity_poly.pdbx_strand_id
1 'polypeptide(L)'
;GTVWNKAQIEANIIGRLLGTDGDDHLQADANYSVIYGLDGNDTIQGGVQNDYLYGGNGDDTLISNGGSDSLYGGSGNDTLIYGGNSPNIYT
;
A
#
# COMPACT_ATOMS: atom_id res chain seq x y z
N GLY A 1 18.95 0.73 -15.39
CA GLY A 1 17.95 -0.28 -15.02
C GLY A 1 17.91 -0.40 -13.52
N THR A 2 16.74 -0.65 -12.93
CA THR A 2 16.55 -0.80 -11.49
C THR A 2 17.30 -2.02 -10.96
N VAL A 3 18.06 -1.86 -9.88
CA VAL A 3 18.77 -2.94 -9.19
C VAL A 3 17.94 -3.36 -7.99
N TRP A 4 17.48 -4.62 -7.99
CA TRP A 4 16.64 -5.17 -6.94
C TRP A 4 17.52 -5.90 -5.91
N ASN A 5 17.42 -5.52 -4.65
CA ASN A 5 18.07 -6.24 -3.56
C ASN A 5 17.22 -7.43 -3.11
N LYS A 6 17.81 -8.32 -2.29
CA LYS A 6 17.13 -9.52 -1.79
C LYS A 6 15.81 -9.20 -1.07
N ALA A 7 15.76 -8.12 -0.29
CA ALA A 7 14.54 -7.70 0.40
C ALA A 7 13.44 -7.26 -0.58
N GLN A 8 13.79 -6.56 -1.67
CA GLN A 8 12.84 -6.16 -2.70
C GLN A 8 12.37 -7.35 -3.56
N ILE A 9 13.20 -8.37 -3.75
CA ILE A 9 12.79 -9.62 -4.42
C ILE A 9 11.87 -10.43 -3.51
N GLU A 10 12.19 -10.55 -2.21
CA GLU A 10 11.37 -11.27 -1.22
C GLU A 10 10.06 -10.52 -0.89
N ALA A 11 10.07 -9.20 -1.00
CA ALA A 11 8.88 -8.36 -0.87
C ALA A 11 7.88 -8.67 -1.98
N ASN A 12 8.32 -8.81 -3.23
CA ASN A 12 7.45 -9.05 -4.39
C ASN A 12 7.00 -10.52 -4.57
N ILE A 13 6.99 -11.32 -3.49
CA ILE A 13 6.51 -12.70 -3.51
C ILE A 13 5.13 -12.72 -2.86
N ILE A 14 4.10 -13.03 -3.67
CA ILE A 14 2.69 -13.30 -3.34
C ILE A 14 2.14 -12.44 -2.19
N GLY A 15 1.42 -11.38 -2.56
CA GLY A 15 0.66 -10.58 -1.60
C GLY A 15 1.54 -9.68 -0.74
N ARG A 16 2.79 -9.41 -1.14
CA ARG A 16 3.57 -8.31 -0.57
C ARG A 16 4.17 -7.46 -1.69
N LEU A 17 4.20 -6.15 -1.47
CA LEU A 17 4.73 -5.16 -2.40
C LEU A 17 5.43 -4.07 -1.58
N LEU A 18 6.64 -3.71 -1.98
CA LEU A 18 7.40 -2.62 -1.39
C LEU A 18 7.71 -1.60 -2.49
N GLY A 19 7.45 -0.33 -2.20
CA GLY A 19 7.97 0.80 -2.95
C GLY A 19 9.45 1.03 -2.68
N THR A 20 9.86 2.26 -2.89
CA THR A 20 11.22 2.77 -2.90
C THR A 20 11.29 4.06 -2.10
N ASP A 21 12.43 4.74 -2.09
CA ASP A 21 12.57 6.02 -1.37
C ASP A 21 11.99 7.22 -2.16
N GLY A 22 11.20 6.98 -3.21
CA GLY A 22 10.60 8.04 -4.01
C GLY A 22 9.22 7.64 -4.50
N ASP A 23 8.50 8.62 -5.06
CA ASP A 23 7.09 8.51 -5.41
C ASP A 23 6.76 7.28 -6.27
N ASP A 24 5.99 6.36 -5.69
CA ASP A 24 5.61 5.09 -6.29
C ASP A 24 4.11 4.97 -6.59
N HIS A 25 3.80 4.13 -7.59
CA HIS A 25 2.43 3.71 -7.87
C HIS A 25 2.32 2.19 -7.68
N LEU A 26 1.73 1.80 -6.54
CA LEU A 26 1.66 0.42 -6.07
C LEU A 26 0.23 -0.10 -6.19
N GLN A 27 0.05 -1.27 -6.82
CA GLN A 27 -1.27 -1.86 -7.02
C GLN A 27 -1.27 -3.34 -6.63
N ALA A 28 -2.18 -3.71 -5.73
CA ALA A 28 -2.46 -5.09 -5.34
C ALA A 28 -3.23 -5.86 -6.43
N ASP A 29 -3.14 -7.18 -6.37
CA ASP A 29 -4.02 -8.07 -7.12
C ASP A 29 -5.34 -8.30 -6.37
N ALA A 30 -6.13 -9.29 -6.78
CA ALA A 30 -7.40 -9.59 -6.12
C ALA A 30 -7.25 -10.39 -4.80
N ASN A 31 -6.03 -10.71 -4.38
CA ASN A 31 -5.74 -11.47 -3.17
C ASN A 31 -5.37 -10.55 -2.00
N TYR A 32 -5.29 -11.15 -0.81
CA TYR A 32 -4.68 -10.52 0.36
C TYR A 32 -3.29 -9.95 0.00
N SER A 33 -3.13 -8.67 0.24
CA SER A 33 -1.91 -7.92 -0.06
C SER A 33 -1.42 -7.11 1.14
N VAL A 34 -0.10 -7.00 1.25
CA VAL A 34 0.63 -6.18 2.21
C VAL A 34 1.51 -5.23 1.43
N ILE A 35 1.15 -3.95 1.42
CA ILE A 35 1.83 -2.94 0.62
C ILE A 35 2.47 -1.89 1.53
N TYR A 36 3.72 -1.56 1.25
CA TYR A 36 4.47 -0.49 1.91
C TYR A 36 5.00 0.49 0.85
N GLY A 37 4.66 1.78 0.96
CA GLY A 37 5.16 2.85 0.09
C GLY A 37 6.62 3.21 0.36
N LEU A 38 6.95 3.40 1.65
CA LEU A 38 8.26 3.81 2.20
C LEU A 38 8.44 5.33 2.25
N ASP A 39 9.34 5.94 1.48
CA ASP A 39 9.48 7.40 1.43
C ASP A 39 8.99 7.90 0.07
N GLY A 40 8.42 9.10 0.02
CA GLY A 40 7.88 9.68 -1.21
C GLY A 40 6.37 9.90 -1.11
N ASN A 41 5.78 10.55 -2.11
CA ASN A 41 4.34 10.73 -2.16
C ASN A 41 3.73 9.59 -2.99
N ASP A 42 3.26 8.56 -2.29
CA ASP A 42 2.88 7.30 -2.93
C ASP A 42 1.40 7.23 -3.27
N THR A 43 1.07 6.51 -4.34
CA THR A 43 -0.30 6.06 -4.62
C THR A 43 -0.37 4.55 -4.44
N ILE A 44 -1.12 4.12 -3.43
CA ILE A 44 -1.26 2.72 -3.06
C ILE A 44 -2.71 2.27 -3.27
N GLN A 45 -2.93 1.28 -4.14
CA GLN A 45 -4.24 0.72 -4.41
C GLN A 45 -4.32 -0.74 -3.97
N GLY A 46 -5.18 -1.01 -2.98
CA GLY A 46 -5.54 -2.37 -2.53
C GLY A 46 -6.43 -3.11 -3.52
N GLY A 47 -6.58 -4.40 -3.29
CA GLY A 47 -7.50 -5.30 -3.97
C GLY A 47 -8.90 -5.29 -3.35
N VAL A 48 -9.63 -6.38 -3.58
CA VAL A 48 -11.01 -6.59 -3.11
C VAL A 48 -11.09 -7.46 -1.86
N GLN A 49 -9.95 -7.93 -1.38
CA GLN A 49 -9.80 -8.74 -0.19
C GLN A 49 -9.20 -7.89 0.93
N ASN A 50 -9.18 -8.43 2.15
CA ASN A 50 -8.64 -7.72 3.30
C ASN A 50 -7.15 -7.41 3.09
N ASP A 51 -6.79 -6.16 2.92
CA ASP A 51 -5.42 -5.74 2.66
C ASP A 51 -4.80 -4.96 3.81
N TYR A 52 -3.48 -4.91 3.82
CA TYR A 52 -2.69 -4.01 4.66
C TYR A 52 -1.96 -3.02 3.77
N LEU A 53 -2.27 -1.74 3.89
CA LEU A 53 -1.66 -0.66 3.12
C LEU A 53 -0.97 0.32 4.08
N TYR A 54 0.32 0.56 3.90
CA TYR A 54 1.11 1.54 4.65
C TYR A 54 1.78 2.51 3.67
N GLY A 55 1.47 3.81 3.78
CA GLY A 55 2.06 4.88 2.97
C GLY A 55 3.54 5.04 3.32
N GLY A 56 3.79 5.60 4.50
CA GLY A 56 5.15 5.75 5.02
C GLY A 56 5.45 7.20 5.32
N ASN A 57 6.49 7.77 4.72
CA ASN A 57 6.81 9.19 4.84
C ASN A 57 6.47 9.90 3.53
N GLY A 58 5.64 10.94 3.60
CA GLY A 58 5.23 11.73 2.44
C GLY A 58 3.74 12.03 2.50
N ASP A 59 3.23 12.78 1.52
CA ASP A 59 1.80 13.01 1.41
C ASP A 59 1.20 11.89 0.52
N ASP A 60 0.70 10.82 1.14
CA ASP A 60 0.31 9.60 0.43
C ASP A 60 -1.17 9.55 0.04
N THR A 61 -1.51 8.73 -0.95
CA THR A 61 -2.89 8.36 -1.31
C THR A 61 -3.09 6.87 -1.24
N LEU A 62 -3.89 6.40 -0.27
CA LEU A 62 -4.20 4.98 -0.09
C LEU A 62 -5.67 4.72 -0.47
N ILE A 63 -5.88 3.80 -1.41
CA ILE A 63 -7.20 3.45 -1.96
C ILE A 63 -7.50 2.00 -1.62
N SER A 64 -8.55 1.75 -0.85
CA SER A 64 -9.11 0.40 -0.72
C SER A 64 -10.22 0.15 -1.76
N ASN A 65 -10.37 -1.09 -2.24
CA ASN A 65 -11.42 -1.43 -3.23
C ASN A 65 -12.48 -2.42 -2.70
N GLY A 66 -12.23 -3.07 -1.56
CA GLY A 66 -13.19 -3.89 -0.83
C GLY A 66 -12.49 -4.83 0.15
N GLY A 67 -13.26 -5.50 1.00
CA GLY A 67 -12.68 -6.23 2.13
C GLY A 67 -12.61 -5.38 3.38
N SER A 68 -12.17 -5.98 4.49
CA SER A 68 -11.84 -5.30 5.73
C SER A 68 -10.35 -4.99 5.73
N ASP A 69 -10.02 -3.77 5.36
CA ASP A 69 -8.65 -3.33 5.12
C ASP A 69 -8.06 -2.61 6.33
N SER A 70 -6.74 -2.60 6.42
CA SER A 70 -6.00 -1.77 7.37
C SER A 70 -5.16 -0.77 6.60
N LEU A 71 -5.53 0.51 6.67
CA LEU A 71 -4.84 1.60 5.97
C LEU A 71 -4.14 2.49 6.99
N TYR A 72 -2.88 2.75 6.73
CA TYR A 72 -2.01 3.57 7.58
C TYR A 72 -1.29 4.57 6.70
N GLY A 73 -1.60 5.86 6.85
CA GLY A 73 -0.95 6.91 6.07
C GLY A 73 0.53 7.03 6.42
N GLY A 74 0.82 7.15 7.72
CA GLY A 74 2.17 7.32 8.23
C GLY A 74 2.45 8.78 8.56
N SER A 75 3.59 9.30 8.15
CA SER A 75 4.01 10.68 8.37
C SER A 75 3.68 11.53 7.15
N GLY A 76 2.83 12.55 7.30
CA GLY A 76 2.52 13.49 6.23
C GLY A 76 1.03 13.83 6.20
N ASN A 77 0.56 14.41 5.09
CA ASN A 77 -0.84 14.72 4.87
C ASN A 77 -1.46 13.68 3.94
N ASP A 78 -1.91 12.58 4.52
CA ASP A 78 -2.38 11.44 3.75
C ASP A 78 -3.86 11.53 3.37
N THR A 79 -4.18 10.99 2.21
CA THR A 79 -5.53 10.84 1.70
C THR A 79 -5.92 9.36 1.68
N LEU A 80 -6.88 8.98 2.51
CA LEU A 80 -7.42 7.62 2.53
C LEU A 80 -8.78 7.58 1.82
N ILE A 81 -8.85 6.81 0.72
CA ILE A 81 -10.04 6.62 -0.12
C ILE A 81 -10.57 5.22 0.09
N TYR A 82 -11.85 5.10 0.43
CA TYR A 82 -12.45 3.85 0.87
C TYR A 82 -13.34 3.23 -0.20
N GLY A 83 -13.13 1.94 -0.44
CA GLY A 83 -14.00 1.08 -1.23
C GLY A 83 -14.63 -0.01 -0.37
N GLY A 84 -15.82 -0.47 -0.78
CA GLY A 84 -16.52 -1.58 -0.15
C GLY A 84 -17.48 -1.22 1.00
N ASN A 85 -18.18 -2.23 1.51
CA ASN A 85 -19.21 -2.11 2.57
C ASN A 85 -18.73 -2.66 3.93
N SER A 86 -17.45 -2.98 4.06
CA SER A 86 -16.88 -3.65 5.24
C SER A 86 -16.20 -2.65 6.17
N PRO A 87 -16.09 -2.96 7.47
CA PRO A 87 -15.36 -2.12 8.41
C PRO A 87 -13.85 -2.27 8.16
N ASN A 88 -13.19 -1.14 7.98
CA ASN A 88 -11.74 -1.03 7.86
C ASN A 88 -11.16 -0.37 9.12
N ILE A 89 -9.87 -0.60 9.35
CA ILE A 89 -9.10 -0.02 10.46
C ILE A 89 -8.17 1.06 9.89
N TYR A 90 -8.14 2.21 10.53
CA TYR A 90 -7.36 3.38 10.09
C TYR A 90 -6.55 3.93 11.25
N THR A 91 -5.27 4.25 11.04
CA THR A 91 -4.43 4.88 12.07
C THR A 91 -3.38 5.78 11.47
#